data_AF-R4KE63-F1
#
_entry.id   AF-R4KE63-F1
#
_cell.length_a   1.000
_cell.length_b   1.000
_cell.length_c   1.000
_cell.angle_alpha   90.00
_cell.angle_beta   90.00
_cell.angle_gamma   90.00
#
_symmetry.space_group_name_H-M   'P 1'
#
loop_
_entity.id
_entity.type
_entity.pdbx_description
1 polymer ?
#
loop_
_entity_poly.entity_id
_entity_poly.type
_entity_poly.pdbx_seq_one_letter_code
_entity_poly.pdbx_strand_id
1 'polypeptide(L)'
;MGTLFIGILQNEFNLTREDTQLLQKTMRELNRAERRYYYQHLKTQEKKFVHYLKDYYQSLGPDGQKRWLDTVVQSMLDRGGDPDISDALMMKVIGHLTVYNHLRAKSESDGVKLKMLVNFGGLGTVIMLVGAITALVLYLMAR
;
A
#
# COMPACT_ATOMS: atom_id res chain seq x y z
N MET A 1 1.83 -13.98 1.82
CA MET A 1 2.09 -13.62 3.23
C MET A 1 1.19 -12.48 3.77
N GLY A 2 0.12 -12.04 3.07
CA GLY A 2 -0.91 -11.14 3.64
C GLY A 2 -1.93 -11.80 4.59
N THR A 3 -1.64 -13.00 5.09
CA THR A 3 -2.60 -13.85 5.81
C THR A 3 -2.85 -13.43 7.25
N LEU A 4 -1.93 -12.67 7.85
CA LEU A 4 -1.98 -12.35 9.29
C LEU A 4 -3.15 -11.40 9.61
N PHE A 5 -3.29 -10.30 8.86
CA PHE A 5 -4.36 -9.31 9.06
C PHE A 5 -5.72 -9.84 8.62
N ILE A 6 -5.74 -10.62 7.54
CA ILE A 6 -6.96 -11.22 7.01
C ILE A 6 -7.53 -12.24 8.02
N GLY A 7 -6.68 -13.02 8.68
CA GLY A 7 -7.14 -13.94 9.74
C GLY A 7 -7.75 -13.21 10.94
N ILE A 8 -7.18 -12.07 11.32
CA ILE A 8 -7.73 -11.21 12.38
C ILE A 8 -9.12 -10.68 11.98
N LEU A 9 -9.23 -10.11 10.78
CA LEU A 9 -10.52 -9.61 10.27
C LEU A 9 -11.55 -10.73 10.07
N GLN A 10 -11.10 -11.91 9.64
CA GLN A 10 -11.95 -13.07 9.43
C GLN A 10 -12.61 -13.52 10.74
N ASN A 11 -11.83 -13.59 11.82
CA ASN A 11 -12.33 -13.98 13.13
C ASN A 11 -13.31 -12.95 13.72
N GLU A 12 -13.02 -11.66 13.56
CA GLU A 12 -13.85 -10.59 14.14
C GLU A 12 -15.14 -10.31 13.34
N PHE A 13 -15.03 -10.27 12.01
CA PHE A 13 -16.13 -9.83 11.13
C PHE A 13 -16.83 -10.99 10.41
N ASN A 14 -16.51 -12.25 10.76
CA ASN A 14 -17.04 -13.46 10.12
C ASN A 14 -16.89 -13.43 8.59
N LEU A 15 -15.72 -12.99 8.12
CA LEU A 15 -15.47 -12.90 6.68
C LEU A 15 -15.55 -14.27 6.03
N THR A 16 -16.26 -14.33 4.91
CA THR A 16 -16.38 -15.55 4.13
C THR A 16 -15.05 -15.89 3.45
N ARG A 17 -14.93 -17.13 2.95
CA ARG A 17 -13.75 -17.50 2.14
C ARG A 17 -13.61 -16.61 0.90
N GLU A 18 -14.72 -16.21 0.28
CA GLU A 18 -14.72 -15.30 -0.86
C GLU A 18 -14.15 -13.93 -0.48
N ASP A 19 -14.57 -13.38 0.66
CA ASP A 19 -14.02 -12.12 1.19
C ASP A 19 -12.52 -12.18 1.39
N THR A 20 -12.03 -13.24 2.04
CA THR A 20 -10.59 -13.41 2.31
C THR A 20 -9.78 -13.52 1.02
N GLN A 21 -10.32 -14.18 -0.01
CA GLN A 21 -9.67 -14.28 -1.32
C GLN A 21 -9.62 -12.93 -2.03
N LEU A 22 -10.70 -12.14 -1.95
CA LEU A 22 -10.73 -10.80 -2.52
C LEU A 22 -9.69 -9.89 -1.85
N LEU A 23 -9.57 -9.95 -0.51
CA LEU A 23 -8.63 -9.12 0.24
C LEU A 23 -7.15 -9.38 -0.13
N GLN A 24 -6.81 -10.58 -0.61
CA GLN A 24 -5.45 -10.95 -1.03
C GLN A 24 -5.09 -10.52 -2.46
N LYS A 25 -6.08 -10.08 -3.24
CA LYS A 25 -5.91 -9.62 -4.62
C LYS A 25 -5.59 -8.14 -4.64
N THR A 26 -4.83 -7.72 -5.64
CA THR A 26 -4.73 -6.31 -6.01
C THR A 26 -6.02 -5.84 -6.67
N MET A 27 -6.32 -4.54 -6.59
CA MET A 27 -7.51 -3.98 -7.25
C MET A 27 -7.51 -4.21 -8.79
N ARG A 28 -6.33 -4.38 -9.39
CA ARG A 28 -6.16 -4.64 -10.81
C ARG A 28 -6.57 -6.07 -11.20
N GLU A 29 -6.34 -7.03 -10.31
CA GLU A 29 -6.66 -8.45 -10.53
C GLU A 29 -8.15 -8.76 -10.38
N LEU A 30 -8.92 -7.87 -9.75
CA LEU A 30 -10.36 -8.07 -9.60
C LEU A 30 -11.07 -7.97 -10.94
N ASN A 31 -11.90 -8.97 -11.24
CA ASN A 31 -12.83 -8.95 -12.37
C ASN A 31 -14.04 -8.04 -12.06
N ARG A 32 -14.93 -7.83 -13.05
CA ARG A 32 -16.08 -6.92 -12.90
C ARG A 32 -17.05 -7.33 -11.77
N ALA A 33 -17.32 -8.63 -11.62
CA ALA A 33 -18.23 -9.14 -10.60
C ALA A 33 -17.59 -8.99 -9.20
N GLU A 34 -16.32 -9.35 -9.09
CA GLU A 34 -15.52 -9.22 -7.86
C GLU A 34 -15.41 -7.76 -7.40
N ARG A 35 -15.15 -6.82 -8.32
CA ARG A 35 -15.15 -5.38 -7.98
C ARG A 35 -16.51 -4.94 -7.47
N ARG A 36 -17.59 -5.33 -8.15
CA ARG A 36 -18.95 -4.99 -7.71
C ARG A 36 -19.21 -5.51 -6.30
N TYR A 37 -18.89 -6.77 -6.06
CA TYR A 37 -19.03 -7.38 -4.75
C TYR A 37 -18.20 -6.65 -3.68
N TYR A 38 -16.92 -6.36 -3.96
CA TYR A 38 -16.03 -5.62 -3.07
C TYR A 38 -16.62 -4.27 -2.67
N TYR A 39 -17.08 -3.46 -3.65
CA TYR A 39 -17.64 -2.14 -3.36
C TYR A 39 -18.97 -2.21 -2.60
N GLN A 40 -19.76 -3.26 -2.78
CA GLN A 40 -21.05 -3.43 -2.09
C GLN A 40 -20.90 -3.95 -0.66
N HIS A 41 -19.98 -4.87 -0.40
CA HIS A 41 -19.92 -5.62 0.86
C HIS A 41 -18.69 -5.30 1.72
N LEU A 42 -17.51 -5.27 1.12
CA LEU A 42 -16.25 -5.09 1.85
C LEU A 42 -15.92 -3.61 2.05
N LYS A 43 -16.05 -2.80 1.00
CA LYS A 43 -15.73 -1.37 1.05
C LYS A 43 -16.63 -0.60 2.02
N THR A 44 -17.88 -1.00 2.15
CA THR A 44 -18.85 -0.38 3.08
C THR A 44 -18.43 -0.58 4.54
N GLN A 45 -17.68 -1.64 4.83
CA GLN A 45 -17.18 -1.97 6.17
C GLN A 45 -15.75 -1.50 6.43
N GLU A 46 -15.09 -0.91 5.44
CA GLU A 46 -13.69 -0.47 5.52
C GLU A 46 -13.40 0.38 6.76
N LYS A 47 -14.29 1.31 7.11
CA LYS A 47 -14.12 2.14 8.31
C LYS A 47 -14.05 1.30 9.60
N LYS A 48 -14.88 0.26 9.70
CA LYS A 48 -14.89 -0.66 10.85
C LYS A 48 -13.61 -1.48 10.88
N PHE A 49 -13.18 -2.01 9.75
CA PHE A 49 -11.93 -2.77 9.63
C PHE A 49 -10.73 -1.93 10.05
N VAL A 50 -10.61 -0.71 9.52
CA VAL A 50 -9.50 0.19 9.85
C VAL A 50 -9.51 0.57 11.33
N HIS A 51 -10.67 0.88 11.90
CA HIS A 51 -10.75 1.22 13.32
C HIS A 51 -10.30 0.06 14.20
N TYR A 52 -10.84 -1.14 13.97
CA TYR A 52 -10.48 -2.33 14.72
C TYR A 52 -8.99 -2.66 14.60
N LEU A 53 -8.45 -2.67 13.37
CA LEU A 53 -7.04 -2.94 13.14
C LEU A 53 -6.13 -1.86 13.74
N LYS A 54 -6.59 -0.61 13.81
CA LYS A 54 -5.85 0.47 14.45
C LYS A 54 -5.78 0.28 15.96
N ASP A 55 -6.88 -0.03 16.60
CA ASP A 55 -6.91 -0.28 18.04
C ASP A 55 -6.06 -1.51 18.39
N TYR A 56 -6.17 -2.57 17.57
CA TYR A 56 -5.31 -3.75 17.70
C TYR A 56 -3.83 -3.38 17.53
N TYR A 57 -3.46 -2.65 16.47
CA TYR A 57 -2.08 -2.23 16.21
C TYR A 57 -1.51 -1.36 17.33
N GLN A 58 -2.32 -0.47 17.91
CA GLN A 58 -1.93 0.38 19.04
C GLN A 58 -1.72 -0.43 20.33
N SER A 59 -2.45 -1.53 20.51
CA SER A 59 -2.24 -2.45 21.62
C SER A 59 -0.95 -3.27 21.50
N LEU A 60 -0.38 -3.38 20.29
CA LEU A 60 0.89 -4.04 20.08
C LEU A 60 2.06 -3.18 20.60
N GLY A 61 3.00 -3.83 21.27
CA GLY A 61 4.29 -3.21 21.56
C GLY A 61 5.13 -2.93 20.29
N PRO A 62 6.26 -2.23 20.42
CA PRO A 62 7.10 -1.82 19.28
C PRO A 62 7.48 -2.95 18.32
N ASP A 63 7.82 -4.13 18.87
CA ASP A 63 8.20 -5.29 18.05
C ASP A 63 7.03 -5.86 17.24
N GLY A 64 5.82 -5.82 17.79
CA GLY A 64 4.61 -6.26 17.10
C GLY A 64 4.25 -5.30 15.97
N GLN A 65 4.33 -4.00 16.24
CA GLN A 65 4.12 -2.94 15.25
C GLN A 65 5.13 -3.05 14.09
N LYS A 66 6.41 -3.25 14.41
CA LYS A 66 7.46 -3.48 13.42
C LYS A 66 7.18 -4.72 12.57
N ARG A 67 6.79 -5.83 13.19
CA ARG A 67 6.44 -7.07 12.47
C ARG A 67 5.30 -6.87 11.47
N TRP A 68 4.31 -6.05 11.82
CA TRP A 68 3.20 -5.71 10.93
C TRP A 68 3.68 -4.90 9.73
N LEU A 69 4.50 -3.88 9.96
CA LEU A 69 5.13 -3.09 8.89
C LEU A 69 5.97 -3.98 7.97
N ASP A 70 6.84 -4.82 8.53
CA ASP A 70 7.69 -5.73 7.77
C ASP A 70 6.87 -6.71 6.91
N THR A 71 5.74 -7.19 7.45
CA THR A 71 4.83 -8.10 6.74
C THR A 71 4.17 -7.41 5.55
N VAL A 72 3.65 -6.19 5.73
CA VAL A 72 3.04 -5.40 4.64
C VAL A 72 4.08 -5.07 3.57
N VAL A 73 5.27 -4.63 3.99
CA VAL A 73 6.35 -4.31 3.05
C VAL A 73 6.78 -5.53 2.25
N GLN A 74 6.95 -6.69 2.90
CA GLN A 74 7.29 -7.93 2.20
C GLN A 74 6.18 -8.34 1.22
N SER A 75 4.93 -8.29 1.66
CA SER A 75 3.74 -8.56 0.83
C SER A 75 3.71 -7.70 -0.44
N MET A 76 4.02 -6.41 -0.31
CA MET A 76 4.12 -5.48 -1.43
C MET A 76 5.34 -5.77 -2.32
N LEU A 77 6.52 -6.06 -1.75
CA LEU A 77 7.74 -6.40 -2.51
C LEU A 77 7.52 -7.62 -3.39
N ASP A 78 6.90 -8.68 -2.85
CA ASP A 78 6.58 -9.92 -3.56
C ASP A 78 5.69 -9.65 -4.80
N ARG A 79 4.96 -8.53 -4.81
CA ARG A 79 4.07 -8.09 -5.91
C ARG A 79 4.66 -6.97 -6.78
N GLY A 80 5.92 -6.61 -6.57
CA GLY A 80 6.60 -5.54 -7.30
C GLY A 80 6.14 -4.13 -6.88
N GLY A 81 5.74 -3.97 -5.62
CA GLY A 81 5.31 -2.72 -4.99
C GLY A 81 3.83 -2.40 -5.12
N ASP A 82 3.02 -3.27 -5.72
CA ASP A 82 1.58 -3.08 -5.85
C ASP A 82 0.87 -3.66 -4.61
N PRO A 83 0.20 -2.84 -3.78
CA PRO A 83 -0.49 -3.34 -2.59
C PRO A 83 -1.71 -4.17 -2.98
N ASP A 84 -1.91 -5.29 -2.31
CA ASP A 84 -3.23 -5.94 -2.31
C ASP A 84 -4.24 -5.13 -1.48
N ILE A 85 -5.51 -5.53 -1.49
CA ILE A 85 -6.55 -4.79 -0.76
C ILE A 85 -6.27 -4.80 0.76
N SER A 86 -5.73 -5.90 1.30
CA SER A 86 -5.36 -5.98 2.72
C SER A 86 -4.17 -5.09 3.06
N ASP A 87 -3.16 -5.03 2.21
CA ASP A 87 -2.01 -4.12 2.34
C ASP A 87 -2.50 -2.67 2.31
N ALA A 88 -3.42 -2.34 1.40
CA ALA A 88 -4.02 -1.00 1.31
C ALA A 88 -4.82 -0.61 2.56
N LEU A 89 -5.50 -1.55 3.22
CA LEU A 89 -6.13 -1.33 4.52
C LEU A 89 -5.08 -1.08 5.59
N MET A 90 -4.02 -1.89 5.62
CA MET A 90 -2.95 -1.75 6.60
C MET A 90 -2.16 -0.45 6.47
N MET A 91 -1.98 0.05 5.25
CA MET A 91 -1.39 1.37 5.01
C MET A 91 -2.21 2.51 5.62
N LYS A 92 -3.53 2.35 5.77
CA LYS A 92 -4.38 3.34 6.48
C LYS A 92 -4.22 3.27 8.00
N VAL A 93 -3.78 2.13 8.53
CA VAL A 93 -3.53 1.90 9.96
C VAL A 93 -2.13 2.38 10.34
N ILE A 94 -1.11 1.94 9.61
CA ILE A 94 0.31 2.21 9.88
C ILE A 94 0.72 3.60 9.37
N GLY A 95 0.12 4.03 8.26
CA GLY A 95 0.46 5.26 7.55
C GLY A 95 1.14 4.99 6.21
N HIS A 96 0.57 5.53 5.13
CA HIS A 96 1.04 5.32 3.76
C HIS A 96 2.51 5.71 3.57
N LEU A 97 2.92 6.86 4.11
CA LEU A 97 4.29 7.37 3.96
C LEU A 97 5.31 6.43 4.63
N THR A 98 5.01 5.97 5.84
CA THR A 98 5.86 5.04 6.59
C THR A 98 6.08 3.75 5.82
N VAL A 99 5.01 3.18 5.28
CA VAL A 99 5.07 1.94 4.49
C VAL A 99 5.87 2.14 3.20
N TYR A 100 5.59 3.20 2.44
CA TYR A 100 6.32 3.46 1.19
C TYR A 100 7.82 3.75 1.40
N ASN A 101 8.17 4.49 2.46
CA ASN A 101 9.57 4.76 2.77
C ASN A 101 10.32 3.46 3.10
N HIS A 102 9.72 2.58 3.91
CA HIS A 102 10.32 1.28 4.22
C HIS A 102 10.37 0.35 3.01
N LEU A 103 9.31 0.34 2.19
CA LEU A 103 9.28 -0.41 0.94
C LEU A 103 10.41 -0.01 0.02
N ARG A 104 10.64 1.29 -0.15
CA ARG A 104 11.72 1.81 -0.97
C ARG A 104 13.09 1.42 -0.42
N ALA A 105 13.34 1.69 0.86
CA ALA A 105 14.61 1.35 1.50
C ALA A 105 14.92 -0.15 1.40
N LYS A 106 13.91 -0.99 1.61
CA LYS A 106 14.06 -2.44 1.49
C LYS A 106 14.23 -2.90 0.05
N SER A 107 13.52 -2.31 -0.92
CA SER A 107 13.72 -2.61 -2.34
C SER A 107 15.12 -2.26 -2.84
N GLU A 108 15.69 -1.15 -2.34
CA GLU A 108 17.06 -0.72 -2.66
C GLU A 108 18.09 -1.67 -2.02
N SER A 109 17.88 -2.07 -0.75
CA SER A 109 18.72 -3.05 -0.05
C SER A 109 18.69 -4.44 -0.71
N ASP A 110 17.51 -4.92 -1.09
CA ASP A 110 17.32 -6.28 -1.62
C ASP A 110 17.57 -6.33 -3.14
N GLY A 111 17.83 -5.20 -3.79
CA GLY A 111 18.05 -5.12 -5.23
C GLY A 111 16.80 -5.41 -6.09
N VAL A 112 15.60 -5.29 -5.51
CA VAL A 112 14.33 -5.61 -6.15
C VAL A 112 13.80 -4.38 -6.89
N LYS A 113 13.57 -4.50 -8.20
CA LYS A 113 12.97 -3.42 -8.99
C LYS A 113 11.46 -3.33 -8.73
N LEU A 114 11.01 -2.22 -8.18
CA LEU A 114 9.58 -1.88 -8.08
C LEU A 114 8.99 -1.56 -9.47
N LYS A 115 7.71 -1.88 -9.69
CA LYS A 115 6.99 -1.53 -10.92
C LYS A 115 6.93 0.00 -11.09
N MET A 116 7.03 0.48 -12.34
CA MET A 116 7.24 1.91 -12.67
C MET A 116 6.31 2.90 -11.97
N LEU A 117 5.05 2.54 -11.68
CA LEU A 117 4.08 3.43 -11.03
C LEU A 117 4.33 3.65 -9.52
N VAL A 118 5.28 2.94 -8.91
CA VAL A 118 5.66 3.08 -7.49
C VAL A 118 6.92 3.95 -7.32
N ASN A 119 7.67 4.20 -8.40
CA ASN A 119 8.96 4.91 -8.39
C ASN A 119 8.88 6.43 -8.69
N PHE A 120 7.68 7.00 -8.89
CA PHE A 120 7.49 8.40 -9.30
C PHE A 120 7.65 9.46 -8.19
N GLY A 121 8.56 9.24 -7.23
CA GLY A 121 8.78 10.19 -6.13
C GLY A 121 10.00 11.09 -6.28
N GLY A 122 11.12 10.55 -6.76
CA GLY A 122 12.43 11.21 -6.63
C GLY A 122 12.98 11.83 -7.91
N LEU A 123 13.45 10.99 -8.83
CA LEU A 123 14.25 11.44 -9.98
C LEU A 123 13.44 12.12 -11.09
N GLY A 124 12.25 11.60 -11.41
CA GLY A 124 11.40 12.18 -12.46
C GLY A 124 10.94 13.61 -12.12
N THR A 125 10.59 13.84 -10.85
CA THR A 125 10.21 15.15 -10.32
C THR A 125 11.36 16.14 -10.37
N VAL A 126 12.58 15.71 -10.01
CA VAL A 126 13.79 16.54 -10.08
C VAL A 126 14.12 16.91 -11.52
N ILE A 127 14.05 15.97 -12.47
CA ILE A 127 14.34 16.25 -13.89
C ILE A 127 13.33 17.25 -14.48
N MET A 128 12.04 17.09 -14.18
CA MET A 128 11.03 18.06 -14.62
C MET A 128 11.24 19.45 -14.02
N LEU A 129 11.62 19.52 -12.74
CA LEU A 129 11.84 20.79 -12.04
C LEU A 129 13.08 21.52 -12.57
N VAL A 130 14.18 20.78 -12.81
CA VAL A 130 15.38 21.33 -13.47
C VAL A 130 15.03 21.83 -14.86
N GLY A 131 14.32 21.04 -15.67
CA GLY A 131 13.91 21.44 -17.02
C GLY A 131 13.05 22.70 -17.04
N ALA A 132 12.09 22.81 -16.11
CA ALA A 132 11.23 24.00 -15.98
C ALA A 132 12.03 25.26 -15.59
N ILE A 133 12.96 25.15 -14.64
CA ILE A 133 13.83 26.26 -14.24
C ILE A 133 14.73 26.69 -15.41
N THR A 134 15.36 25.74 -16.10
CA THR A 134 16.23 26.06 -17.25
C THR A 134 15.45 26.76 -18.37
N ALA A 135 14.24 26.31 -18.67
CA ALA A 135 13.38 26.96 -19.66
C ALA A 135 12.98 28.39 -19.25
N LEU A 136 12.67 28.62 -17.98
CA LEU A 136 12.37 29.95 -17.44
C LEU A 136 13.57 30.90 -17.56
N VAL A 137 14.77 30.43 -17.19
CA VAL A 137 16.00 31.23 -17.27
C VAL A 137 16.32 31.59 -18.72
N LEU A 138 16.23 30.63 -19.64
CA LEU A 138 16.44 30.87 -21.07
C LEU A 138 15.43 31.87 -21.63
N TYR A 139 14.15 31.77 -21.24
CA TYR A 139 13.12 32.72 -21.66
C TYR A 139 13.39 34.15 -21.15
N LEU A 140 13.84 34.28 -19.90
CA LEU A 140 14.20 35.58 -19.31
C LEU A 140 15.48 36.17 -19.91
N MET A 141 16.44 35.35 -20.32
CA MET A 141 17.66 35.82 -21.00
C MET A 141 17.45 36.16 -22.48
N ALA A 142 16.47 35.54 -23.13
CA ALA A 142 16.12 35.78 -24.53
C ALA A 142 15.20 37.00 -24.73
N ARG A 143 14.78 37.67 -23.64
CA ARG A 143 13.92 38.85 -23.64
C ARG A 143 14.70 40.07 -23.17
#